data_AF-A0A4Q7CI15-F1
#
_entry.id   AF-A0A4Q7CI15-F1
#
_cell.length_a   1.000
_cell.length_b   1.000
_cell.length_c   1.000
_cell.angle_alpha   90.00
_cell.angle_beta   90.00
_cell.angle_gamma   90.00
#
_symmetry.space_group_name_H-M   'P 1'
#
loop_
_entity.id
_entity.type
_entity.pdbx_description
1 polymer ?
#
loop_
_entity_poly.entity_id
_entity_poly.type
_entity_poly.pdbx_seq_one_letter_code
_entity_poly.pdbx_strand_id
1 'polypeptide(L)' 'IELASELRESRSDLDIYLYDRGERILPRFPEKLSRYIEKWFKKNDVTVVPNSNINRVEDGRIFNNDIPEDVDLVVWTAG' A
#
# COMPACT_ATOMS: atom_id res chain seq x y z
N ILE A 1 -6.22 -0.49 3.38
CA ILE A 1 -6.85 0.83 3.16
C ILE A 1 -7.09 1.52 4.49
N GLU A 2 -8.04 1.08 5.31
CA GLU A 2 -8.36 1.69 6.62
C GLU A 2 -7.12 1.81 7.53
N LEU A 3 -6.36 0.72 7.69
CA LEU A 3 -5.12 0.74 8.47
C LEU A 3 -4.12 1.81 7.99
N ALA A 4 -3.95 1.96 6.67
CA ALA A 4 -3.02 2.94 6.12
C ALA A 4 -3.53 4.38 6.38
N SER A 5 -4.84 4.60 6.28
CA SER A 5 -5.45 5.88 6.62
C SER A 5 -5.27 6.23 8.10
N GLU A 6 -5.58 5.31 9.01
CA GLU A 6 -5.44 5.52 10.47
C GLU A 6 -3.98 5.76 10.88
N LEU A 7 -3.04 4.98 10.33
CA LEU A 7 -1.61 5.20 10.56
C LEU A 7 -1.19 6.58 10.06
N ARG A 8 -1.67 7.01 8.89
CA ARG A 8 -1.31 8.31 8.33
C ARG A 8 -1.85 9.46 9.15
N GLU A 9 -3.09 9.36 9.63
CA GLU A 9 -3.72 10.38 10.46
C GLU A 9 -3.05 10.49 11.84
N SER A 10 -2.60 9.37 12.41
CA SER A 10 -1.99 9.32 13.75
C SER A 10 -0.46 9.53 13.75
N ARG A 11 0.24 9.21 12.67
CA ARG A 11 1.71 9.21 12.59
C ARG A 11 2.23 9.97 11.37
N SER A 12 2.33 11.28 11.58
CA SER A 12 3.27 12.25 11.00
C SER A 12 4.40 11.72 10.14
N ASP A 13 5.19 10.90 10.80
CA ASP A 13 6.60 10.67 10.58
C ASP A 13 6.89 9.40 9.79
N LEU A 14 5.87 8.60 9.47
CA LEU A 14 6.03 7.34 8.77
C LEU A 14 5.94 7.52 7.25
N ASP A 15 6.84 6.86 6.55
CA ASP A 15 6.72 6.58 5.12
C ASP A 15 5.85 5.33 4.93
N ILE A 16 4.66 5.50 4.34
CA ILE A 16 3.66 4.43 4.24
C ILE A 16 3.51 3.98 2.78
N TYR A 17 3.74 2.70 2.55
CA TYR A 17 3.56 2.03 1.26
C TYR A 17 2.39 1.04 1.34
N LEU A 18 1.47 1.14 0.36
CA LEU A 18 0.34 0.25 0.20
C LEU A 18 0.49 -0.53 -1.11
N TYR A 19 0.90 -1.78 -1.00
CA TYR A 19 1.02 -2.71 -2.13
C TYR A 19 -0.33 -3.37 -2.42
N ASP A 20 -0.82 -3.25 -3.65
CA ASP A 20 -2.06 -3.88 -4.12
C ASP A 20 -1.78 -4.68 -5.39
N ARG A 21 -2.38 -5.88 -5.50
CA ARG A 21 -2.21 -6.77 -6.68
C ARG A 21 -2.90 -6.24 -7.93
N GLY A 22 -3.97 -5.48 -7.77
CA GLY A 22 -4.74 -4.96 -8.88
C GLY A 22 -4.12 -3.72 -9.49
N GLU A 23 -4.60 -3.36 -10.69
CA GLU A 23 -4.30 -2.09 -11.33
C GLU A 23 -4.82 -0.89 -10.51
N ARG A 24 -5.87 -1.12 -9.71
CA ARG A 24 -6.48 -0.11 -8.84
C ARG A 24 -6.84 -0.69 -7.48
N ILE A 25 -6.75 0.15 -6.45
CA ILE A 25 -7.30 -0.14 -5.14
C ILE A 25 -8.83 -0.33 -5.20
N LEU A 26 -9.35 -1.22 -4.36
CA LEU A 26 -10.79 -1.51 -4.26
C LEU A 26 -11.44 -1.85 -5.62
N PRO A 27 -10.94 -2.85 -6.37
CA PRO A 27 -11.37 -3.13 -7.74
C PRO A 27 -12.83 -3.63 -7.86
N ARG A 28 -13.46 -4.03 -6.74
CA ARG A 28 -14.89 -4.41 -6.72
C ARG A 28 -15.84 -3.22 -6.64
N PHE A 29 -15.33 -2.02 -6.39
CA PHE A 29 -16.12 -0.79 -6.26
C PHE A 29 -16.11 0.02 -7.56
N PRO A 30 -17.01 0.99 -7.74
CA PRO A 30 -16.97 1.89 -8.89
C PRO A 30 -15.64 2.62 -8.99
N GLU A 31 -15.13 2.78 -10.21
CA GLU A 31 -13.82 3.39 -10.48
C GLU A 31 -13.66 4.80 -9.89
N LYS A 32 -14.74 5.60 -9.89
CA LYS A 32 -14.77 6.92 -9.29
C LYS A 32 -14.37 6.90 -7.81
N LEU A 33 -14.77 5.86 -7.07
CA LEU A 33 -14.43 5.72 -5.66
C LEU A 33 -12.95 5.35 -5.49
N SER A 34 -12.45 4.39 -6.28
CA SER A 34 -11.02 4.03 -6.27
C SER A 34 -10.14 5.26 -6.54
N ARG A 35 -10.45 6.03 -7.59
CA ARG A 35 -9.71 7.26 -7.93
C ARG A 35 -9.80 8.32 -6.84
N TYR A 36 -10.93 8.43 -6.15
CA TYR A 36 -11.08 9.37 -5.04
C TYR A 36 -10.14 9.00 -3.89
N ILE A 37 -10.12 7.72 -3.49
CA ILE A 37 -9.28 7.23 -2.40
C ILE A 37 -7.80 7.31 -2.76
N GLU A 38 -7.43 6.96 -3.99
CA GLU A 38 -6.05 7.07 -4.47
C GLU A 38 -5.53 8.51 -4.42
N LYS A 39 -6.37 9.48 -4.84
CA LYS A 39 -6.04 10.91 -4.70
C LYS A 39 -5.90 11.34 -3.25
N TRP A 40 -6.73 10.81 -2.36
CA TRP A 40 -6.61 11.09 -0.93
C TRP A 40 -5.28 10.56 -0.39
N PHE A 41 -4.91 9.31 -0.70
CA PHE A 41 -3.64 8.73 -0.27
C PHE A 41 -2.44 9.53 -0.79
N LYS A 42 -2.43 9.86 -2.08
CA LYS A 42 -1.38 10.69 -2.67
C LYS A 42 -1.26 12.06 -2.02
N LYS A 43 -2.39 12.68 -1.64
CA LYS A 43 -2.40 13.99 -0.97
C LYS A 43 -1.90 13.90 0.47
N ASN A 44 -2.03 12.75 1.12
CA ASN A 44 -1.64 12.53 2.49
C ASN A 44 -0.43 11.60 2.55
N ASP A 45 0.54 11.73 1.65
CA ASP A 45 1.84 11.04 1.73
C ASP A 45 1.78 9.52 1.98
N VAL A 46 0.79 8.85 1.36
CA VAL A 46 0.71 7.39 1.28
C VAL A 46 0.96 6.96 -0.15
N THR A 47 2.02 6.19 -0.35
CA THR A 47 2.39 5.66 -1.66
C THR A 47 1.61 4.38 -1.95
N VAL A 48 0.76 4.42 -2.99
CA VAL A 48 0.08 3.22 -3.49
C VAL A 48 0.93 2.60 -4.60
N VAL A 49 1.25 1.31 -4.46
CA VAL A 49 2.03 0.53 -5.43
C VAL A 49 1.09 -0.50 -6.09
N PRO A 50 0.48 -0.18 -7.24
CA PRO A 50 -0.41 -1.10 -7.95
C PRO A 50 0.38 -2.21 -8.65
N ASN A 51 -0.34 -3.25 -9.11
CA ASN A 51 0.25 -4.41 -9.80
C ASN A 51 1.41 -5.07 -9.02
N SER A 52 1.33 -5.01 -7.69
CA SER A 52 2.34 -5.56 -6.81
C SER A 52 2.13 -7.05 -6.59
N ASN A 53 3.20 -7.83 -6.58
CA ASN A 53 3.17 -9.23 -6.22
C ASN A 53 4.29 -9.52 -5.24
N ILE A 54 3.98 -9.41 -3.94
CA ILE A 54 4.92 -9.78 -2.89
C ILE A 54 5.07 -11.30 -2.89
N ASN A 55 6.22 -11.79 -3.32
CA ASN A 55 6.48 -13.22 -3.55
C ASN A 55 7.50 -13.82 -2.57
N ARG A 56 8.22 -12.98 -1.83
CA ARG A 56 9.10 -13.37 -0.72
C ARG A 56 9.15 -12.26 0.33
N VAL A 57 9.31 -12.67 1.59
CA VAL A 57 9.49 -11.78 2.74
C VAL A 57 10.67 -12.29 3.54
N GLU A 58 11.58 -11.41 3.88
CA GLU A 58 12.77 -11.64 4.71
C GLU A 58 12.80 -10.60 5.84
N ASP A 59 13.71 -10.77 6.80
CA ASP A 59 13.87 -9.78 7.86
C ASP A 59 14.36 -8.44 7.28
N GLY A 60 13.61 -7.37 7.54
CA GLY A 60 13.90 -6.02 7.02
C GLY A 60 13.71 -5.83 5.50
N ARG A 61 13.10 -6.78 4.79
CA ARG A 61 13.01 -6.74 3.31
C ARG A 61 11.83 -7.51 2.75
N ILE A 62 11.22 -6.97 1.70
CA ILE A 62 10.22 -7.67 0.87
C ILE A 62 10.72 -7.81 -0.56
N PHE A 63 10.12 -8.73 -1.31
CA PHE A 63 10.35 -8.89 -2.73
C PHE A 63 9.04 -8.71 -3.49
N ASN A 64 8.96 -7.63 -4.26
CA ASN A 64 7.82 -7.31 -5.12
C ASN A 64 8.19 -7.62 -6.57
N ASN A 65 7.55 -8.60 -7.19
CA ASN A 65 7.91 -9.08 -8.53
C ASN A 65 9.41 -9.46 -8.62
N ASP A 66 9.93 -10.16 -7.60
CA ASP A 66 11.35 -10.53 -7.45
C ASP A 66 12.32 -9.35 -7.25
N ILE A 67 11.82 -8.11 -7.18
CA ILE A 67 12.63 -6.93 -6.90
C ILE A 67 12.67 -6.70 -5.38
N PRO A 68 13.86 -6.66 -4.76
CA PRO A 68 13.99 -6.40 -3.33
C PRO A 68 13.68 -4.94 -2.98
N GLU A 69 12.95 -4.75 -1.88
CA GLU A 69 12.66 -3.45 -1.28
C GLU A 69 12.88 -3.53 0.25
N ASP A 70 13.71 -2.64 0.80
CA ASP A 70 14.00 -2.58 2.23
C ASP A 70 12.83 -1.93 2.98
N VAL A 71 12.40 -2.54 4.08
CA VAL A 71 11.26 -2.08 4.88
C VAL A 71 11.48 -2.36 6.36
N ASP A 72 11.08 -1.43 7.23
CA ASP A 72 11.20 -1.60 8.68
C ASP A 72 10.09 -2.48 9.27
N LEU A 73 8.90 -2.44 8.68
CA LEU A 73 7.72 -3.17 9.15
C LEU A 73 6.80 -3.55 8.00
N VAL A 74 6.28 -4.77 8.04
CA VAL A 74 5.28 -5.27 7.09
C VAL A 74 4.01 -5.63 7.84
N VAL A 75 2.87 -5.11 7.37
CA VAL A 75 1.55 -5.54 7.85
C VAL A 75 0.81 -6.22 6.70
N TRP A 76 0.56 -7.53 6.84
CA TRP A 76 -0.11 -8.32 5.82
C TRP A 76 -1.62 -8.35 6.06
N THR A 77 -2.40 -7.65 5.23
CA THR A 77 -3.86 -7.57 5.35
C THR A 77 -4.60 -8.32 4.24
N ALA A 78 -3.89 -8.97 3.32
CA ALA A 78 -4.47 -9.69 2.19
C ALA A 78 -4.77 -11.15 2.59
N GLY A 79 -5.93 -11.65 2.17
CA GLY A 79 -6.41 -13.03 2.36
C GLY A 79 -7.44 -13.41 1.33
#